data_AF-A0A316Q4L0-F1
#
_entry.id   AF-A0A316Q4L0-F1
#
_cell.length_a   1.000
_cell.length_b   1.000
_cell.length_c   1.000
_cell.angle_alpha   90.00
_cell.angle_beta   90.00
_cell.angle_gamma   90.00
#
_symmetry.space_group_name_H-M   'P 1'
#
loop_
_entity.id
_entity.type
_entity.pdbx_description
1 polymer ?
#
loop_
_entity_poly.entity_id
_entity_poly.type
_entity_poly.pdbx_seq_one_letter_code
_entity_poly.pdbx_strand_id
1 'polypeptide(L)'
;MNIGKQYANLAEKKNPWRDTQIRLTGTCISTLDSYFMTDFLCAVRRRDWEDMVKHMESIKLPPQKKTDNLCQFVVGGVDNNREAVKMNYLSMIRSAKNKIRIQSPYFIPDASVLDALKTAAASGVEIELMIPGIKASFFLDPVTTYYAGQIMEFGARVYKYRGYIHAKTMTVDNELCCIGSVNMDMRSLMVDDEICGIFYENSLVDEYIGIFENDIMSCEEYLYEEFLNRRRKEKITECIFLPFTPLM
;
A
#
# COMPACT_ATOMS: atom_id res chain seq x y z
N MET A 1 7.34 -5.76 8.59
CA MET A 1 8.21 -4.68 9.10
C MET A 1 9.64 -4.97 8.69
N ASN A 2 10.31 -4.05 8.00
CA ASN A 2 11.70 -4.25 7.59
C ASN A 2 12.66 -3.63 8.61
N ILE A 3 13.78 -4.30 8.86
CA ILE A 3 14.83 -3.83 9.79
C ILE A 3 16.11 -3.62 8.98
N GLY A 4 16.67 -2.40 9.04
CA GLY A 4 17.88 -2.06 8.29
C GLY A 4 18.23 -0.57 8.39
N LYS A 5 19.44 -0.21 7.94
CA LYS A 5 19.96 1.17 8.03
C LYS A 5 19.07 2.19 7.32
N GLN A 6 18.45 1.82 6.21
CA GLN A 6 17.54 2.66 5.44
C GLN A 6 16.33 3.08 6.29
N TYR A 7 15.68 2.10 6.94
CA TYR A 7 14.49 2.31 7.77
C TYR A 7 14.76 3.13 9.03
N ALA A 8 16.03 3.17 9.47
CA ALA A 8 16.49 4.02 10.57
C ALA A 8 17.05 5.38 10.11
N ASN A 9 16.94 5.72 8.81
CA ASN A 9 17.52 6.93 8.20
C ASN A 9 19.05 7.07 8.36
N LEU A 10 19.75 5.93 8.53
CA LEU A 10 21.20 5.86 8.67
C LEU A 10 21.92 5.52 7.34
N ALA A 11 21.18 5.31 6.26
CA ALA A 11 21.75 5.05 4.93
C ALA A 11 21.93 6.34 4.13
N GLU A 12 22.97 6.41 3.28
CA GLU A 12 23.18 7.56 2.39
C GLU A 12 22.22 7.57 1.18
N LYS A 13 21.88 6.38 0.68
CA LYS A 13 20.97 6.23 -0.47
C LYS A 13 19.52 6.12 0.01
N LYS A 14 18.59 6.71 -0.75
CA LYS A 14 17.14 6.69 -0.45
C LYS A 14 16.83 7.25 0.94
N ASN A 15 17.35 8.44 1.22
CA ASN A 15 17.23 9.15 2.49
C ASN A 15 16.61 10.54 2.23
N PRO A 16 15.59 10.98 2.99
CA PRO A 16 14.91 10.26 4.06
C PRO A 16 14.07 9.10 3.55
N TRP A 17 14.11 7.98 4.27
CA TRP A 17 13.18 6.86 4.16
C TRP A 17 11.95 7.18 5.00
N ARG A 18 10.79 7.21 4.36
CA ARG A 18 9.51 7.50 5.01
C ARG A 18 8.60 6.30 4.87
N ASP A 19 8.23 5.67 5.98
CA ASP A 19 7.35 4.50 6.02
C ASP A 19 6.40 4.60 7.21
N THR A 20 5.25 3.93 7.12
CA THR A 20 4.19 4.00 8.13
C THR A 20 4.09 2.68 8.87
N GLN A 21 4.14 2.74 10.20
CA GLN A 21 3.97 1.58 11.07
C GLN A 21 2.83 1.85 12.03
N ILE A 22 2.11 0.78 12.38
CA ILE A 22 1.03 0.83 13.36
C ILE A 22 1.36 -0.08 14.53
N ARG A 23 1.04 0.39 15.74
CA ARG A 23 1.09 -0.44 16.95
C ARG A 23 -0.32 -0.79 17.35
N LEU A 24 -0.63 -2.08 17.35
CA LEU A 24 -1.92 -2.61 17.72
C LEU A 24 -1.86 -3.26 19.10
N THR A 25 -2.96 -3.20 19.83
CA THR A 25 -3.12 -3.90 21.11
C THR A 25 -4.55 -4.41 21.25
N GLY A 26 -4.75 -5.41 22.12
CA GLY A 26 -6.06 -5.97 22.40
C GLY A 26 -6.41 -7.13 21.47
N THR A 27 -7.71 -7.32 21.27
CA THR A 27 -8.30 -8.51 20.65
C THR A 27 -7.89 -8.75 19.21
N CYS A 28 -7.66 -7.68 18.44
CA CYS A 28 -7.24 -7.77 17.03
C CYS A 28 -5.93 -8.54 16.84
N ILE A 29 -5.06 -8.60 17.87
CA ILE A 29 -3.80 -9.33 17.82
C ILE A 29 -4.00 -10.82 17.62
N SER A 30 -5.07 -11.41 18.17
CA SER A 30 -5.36 -12.85 17.98
C SER A 30 -5.57 -13.23 16.51
N THR A 31 -6.11 -12.31 15.70
CA THR A 31 -6.26 -12.51 14.26
C THR A 31 -4.91 -12.49 13.55
N LEU A 32 -4.02 -11.55 13.91
CA LEU A 32 -2.67 -11.48 13.37
C LEU A 32 -1.82 -12.70 13.77
N ASP A 33 -1.93 -13.14 15.03
CA ASP A 33 -1.26 -14.35 15.51
C ASP A 33 -1.70 -15.57 14.70
N SER A 34 -3.01 -15.70 14.40
CA SER A 34 -3.51 -16.79 13.56
C SER A 34 -2.90 -16.80 12.17
N TYR A 35 -2.76 -15.65 11.51
CA TYR A 35 -2.11 -15.58 10.19
C TYR A 35 -0.64 -15.95 10.27
N PHE A 36 0.09 -15.36 11.22
CA PHE A 36 1.50 -15.68 11.43
C PHE A 36 1.71 -17.18 11.70
N MET A 37 0.87 -17.78 12.54
CA MET A 37 0.95 -19.20 12.90
C MET A 37 0.71 -20.11 11.69
N THR A 38 -0.25 -19.78 10.82
CA THR A 38 -0.50 -20.52 9.57
C THR A 38 0.73 -20.49 8.67
N ASP A 39 1.30 -19.30 8.41
CA ASP A 39 2.49 -19.17 7.55
C ASP A 39 3.70 -19.87 8.16
N PHE A 40 3.88 -19.72 9.47
CA PHE A 40 4.99 -20.33 10.19
C PHE A 40 4.90 -21.87 10.15
N LEU A 41 3.70 -22.46 10.26
CA LEU A 41 3.52 -23.90 10.17
C LEU A 41 3.95 -24.45 8.80
N CYS A 42 3.69 -23.71 7.72
CA CYS A 42 4.13 -24.05 6.37
C CYS A 42 5.67 -23.97 6.21
N ALA A 43 6.33 -23.09 6.97
CA ALA A 43 7.79 -22.93 6.94
C ALA A 43 8.54 -23.94 7.82
N VAL A 44 7.89 -24.50 8.85
CA VAL A 44 8.51 -25.46 9.77
C VAL A 44 8.71 -26.81 9.10
N ARG A 45 9.89 -27.40 9.32
CA ARG A 45 10.21 -28.75 8.82
C ARG A 45 9.27 -29.76 9.45
N ARG A 46 8.80 -30.73 8.65
CA ARG A 46 7.86 -31.76 9.11
C ARG A 46 8.25 -32.49 10.40
N ARG A 47 9.55 -32.71 10.64
CA ARG A 47 10.06 -33.36 11.86
C ARG A 47 9.80 -32.55 13.14
N ASP A 48 9.61 -31.24 13.02
CA ASP A 48 9.46 -30.28 14.12
C ASP A 48 7.97 -29.88 14.30
N TRP A 49 7.04 -30.48 13.55
CA TRP A 49 5.61 -30.15 13.59
C TRP A 49 4.95 -30.43 14.94
N GLU A 50 5.26 -31.54 15.59
CA GLU A 50 4.65 -31.87 16.90
C GLU A 50 4.97 -30.83 17.96
N ASP A 51 6.22 -30.34 17.99
CA ASP A 51 6.64 -29.30 18.92
C ASP A 51 6.02 -27.95 18.58
N MET A 52 5.86 -27.66 17.29
CA MET A 52 5.14 -26.49 16.82
C MET A 52 3.67 -26.53 17.31
N VAL A 53 2.95 -27.61 17.08
CA VAL A 53 1.54 -27.76 17.52
C VAL A 53 1.40 -27.58 19.03
N LYS A 54 2.28 -28.22 19.83
CA LYS A 54 2.32 -28.02 21.29
C LYS A 54 2.56 -26.55 21.66
N HIS A 55 3.44 -25.86 20.92
CA HIS A 55 3.66 -24.44 21.12
C HIS A 55 2.40 -23.62 20.80
N MET A 56 1.72 -23.87 19.68
CA MET A 56 0.46 -23.20 19.33
C MET A 56 -0.60 -23.36 20.41
N GLU A 57 -0.77 -24.58 20.92
CA GLU A 57 -1.73 -24.90 21.99
C GLU A 57 -1.40 -24.20 23.32
N SER A 58 -0.12 -23.83 23.52
CA SER A 58 0.31 -23.11 24.71
C SER A 58 0.07 -21.59 24.65
N ILE A 59 -0.24 -21.04 23.46
CA ILE A 59 -0.45 -19.60 23.28
C ILE A 59 -1.74 -19.17 23.99
N LYS A 60 -1.60 -18.23 24.91
CA LYS A 60 -2.74 -17.62 25.61
C LYS A 60 -3.23 -16.41 24.84
N LEU A 61 -4.42 -16.53 24.25
CA LEU A 61 -5.05 -15.40 23.57
C LEU A 61 -5.39 -14.30 24.58
N PRO A 62 -5.20 -13.02 24.22
CA PRO A 62 -5.63 -11.90 25.04
C PRO A 62 -7.15 -11.94 25.27
N PRO A 63 -7.63 -11.45 26.43
CA PRO A 63 -9.06 -11.37 26.70
C PRO A 63 -9.76 -10.56 25.60
N GLN A 64 -10.87 -11.11 25.13
CA GLN A 64 -11.66 -10.51 24.07
C GLN A 64 -12.47 -9.35 24.66
N LYS A 65 -12.16 -8.11 24.26
CA LYS A 65 -12.88 -6.91 24.71
C LYS A 65 -13.30 -6.10 23.50
N LYS A 66 -14.61 -5.86 23.40
CA LYS A 66 -15.15 -4.96 22.37
C LYS A 66 -14.68 -3.53 22.63
N THR A 67 -14.23 -2.87 21.58
CA THR A 67 -13.87 -1.45 21.55
C THR A 67 -14.55 -0.80 20.35
N ASP A 68 -14.64 0.52 20.36
CA ASP A 68 -15.17 1.29 19.23
C ASP A 68 -14.15 1.44 18.09
N ASN A 69 -12.87 1.10 18.34
CA ASN A 69 -11.82 1.05 17.32
C ASN A 69 -11.96 -0.19 16.45
N LEU A 70 -12.86 -0.13 15.47
CA LEU A 70 -13.10 -1.22 14.53
C LEU A 70 -11.94 -1.36 13.54
N CYS A 71 -11.45 -2.58 13.39
CA CYS A 71 -10.49 -2.94 12.36
C CYS A 71 -10.77 -4.33 11.78
N GLN A 72 -10.38 -4.53 10.53
CA GLN A 72 -10.28 -5.85 9.90
C GLN A 72 -8.90 -6.03 9.29
N PHE A 73 -8.50 -7.29 9.09
CA PHE A 73 -7.30 -7.61 8.35
C PHE A 73 -7.68 -8.34 7.08
N VAL A 74 -7.02 -7.96 5.98
CA VAL A 74 -7.15 -8.63 4.69
C VAL A 74 -5.78 -9.17 4.31
N VAL A 75 -5.74 -10.46 4.00
CA VAL A 75 -4.52 -11.18 3.62
C VAL A 75 -4.65 -11.64 2.17
N GLY A 76 -3.59 -11.38 1.41
CA GLY A 76 -3.36 -11.91 0.06
C GLY A 76 -2.23 -12.91 0.09
N GLY A 77 -2.17 -13.77 -0.93
CA GLY A 77 -1.13 -14.79 -1.03
C GLY A 77 -1.50 -15.87 -2.04
N VAL A 78 -0.51 -16.73 -2.32
CA VAL A 78 -0.60 -17.79 -3.35
C VAL A 78 -1.64 -18.86 -3.00
N ASP A 79 -2.01 -18.96 -1.72
CA ASP A 79 -3.01 -19.91 -1.22
C ASP A 79 -4.48 -19.44 -1.40
N ASN A 80 -4.70 -18.21 -1.88
CA ASN A 80 -6.02 -17.58 -1.95
C ASN A 80 -6.45 -17.21 -3.38
N ASN A 81 -7.34 -18.01 -3.96
CA ASN A 81 -7.88 -17.81 -5.32
C ASN A 81 -8.89 -16.66 -5.49
N ARG A 82 -9.04 -15.76 -4.51
CA ARG A 82 -10.08 -14.71 -4.53
C ARG A 82 -9.57 -13.30 -4.74
N GLU A 83 -8.26 -13.11 -4.89
CA GLU A 83 -7.64 -11.78 -5.03
C GLU A 83 -8.15 -10.81 -3.94
N ALA A 84 -8.23 -11.28 -2.69
CA ALA A 84 -8.95 -10.59 -1.61
C ALA A 84 -8.44 -9.16 -1.37
N VAL A 85 -7.12 -8.96 -1.47
CA VAL A 85 -6.47 -7.65 -1.39
C VAL A 85 -6.99 -6.72 -2.50
N LYS A 86 -6.91 -7.15 -3.76
CA LYS A 86 -7.44 -6.37 -4.90
C LYS A 86 -8.92 -6.06 -4.76
N MET A 87 -9.73 -7.03 -4.36
CA MET A 87 -11.17 -6.81 -4.13
C MET A 87 -11.43 -5.80 -3.02
N ASN A 88 -10.62 -5.80 -1.96
CA ASN A 88 -10.69 -4.80 -0.90
C ASN A 88 -10.38 -3.40 -1.43
N TYR A 89 -9.28 -3.22 -2.18
CA TYR A 89 -8.93 -1.93 -2.80
C TYR A 89 -10.03 -1.45 -3.75
N LEU A 90 -10.57 -2.32 -4.60
CA LEU A 90 -11.70 -1.98 -5.48
C LEU A 90 -12.93 -1.54 -4.68
N SER A 91 -13.25 -2.23 -3.58
CA SER A 91 -14.37 -1.86 -2.72
C SER A 91 -14.16 -0.47 -2.09
N MET A 92 -12.96 -0.19 -1.59
CA MET A 92 -12.61 1.11 -1.01
C MET A 92 -12.70 2.24 -2.04
N ILE A 93 -12.12 2.06 -3.24
CA ILE A 93 -12.16 3.08 -4.29
C ILE A 93 -13.61 3.37 -4.71
N ARG A 94 -14.44 2.33 -4.82
CA ARG A 94 -15.86 2.47 -5.21
C ARG A 94 -16.74 3.07 -4.12
N SER A 95 -16.34 2.99 -2.84
CA SER A 95 -17.10 3.61 -1.75
C SER A 95 -16.80 5.10 -1.58
N ALA A 96 -15.75 5.61 -2.22
CA ALA A 96 -15.32 7.01 -2.07
C ALA A 96 -16.36 8.00 -2.59
N LYS A 97 -16.63 9.04 -1.80
CA LYS A 97 -17.58 10.10 -2.16
C LYS A 97 -16.90 11.45 -2.40
N ASN A 98 -15.79 11.73 -1.72
CA ASN A 98 -15.15 13.04 -1.71
C ASN A 98 -13.67 12.96 -2.07
N LYS A 99 -12.88 12.11 -1.40
CA LYS A 99 -11.42 12.08 -1.59
C LYS A 99 -10.81 10.70 -1.38
N ILE A 100 -9.82 10.35 -2.20
CA ILE A 100 -8.94 9.18 -2.04
C ILE A 100 -7.51 9.67 -1.93
N ARG A 101 -6.77 9.24 -0.90
CA ARG A 101 -5.34 9.53 -0.75
C ARG A 101 -4.54 8.24 -0.73
N ILE A 102 -3.48 8.16 -1.53
CA ILE A 102 -2.67 6.95 -1.69
C ILE A 102 -1.20 7.30 -1.47
N GLN A 103 -0.50 6.54 -0.62
CA GLN A 103 0.97 6.50 -0.63
C GLN A 103 1.42 5.11 -1.08
N SER A 104 2.33 5.05 -2.04
CA SER A 104 2.94 3.79 -2.47
C SER A 104 4.34 4.05 -3.04
N PRO A 105 5.33 3.17 -2.79
CA PRO A 105 6.63 3.29 -3.47
C PRO A 105 6.52 3.05 -4.98
N TYR A 106 5.53 2.27 -5.41
CA TYR A 106 5.27 1.89 -6.79
C TYR A 106 3.78 2.05 -7.09
N PHE A 107 3.45 2.71 -8.19
CA PHE A 107 2.07 2.85 -8.64
C PHE A 107 1.94 2.21 -10.02
N ILE A 108 1.69 0.90 -10.01
CA ILE A 108 1.57 0.03 -11.19
C ILE A 108 0.27 -0.77 -11.04
N PRO A 109 -0.89 -0.10 -10.87
CA PRO A 109 -2.14 -0.80 -10.60
C PRO A 109 -2.50 -1.73 -11.75
N ASP A 110 -3.26 -2.78 -11.44
CA ASP A 110 -3.89 -3.58 -12.48
C ASP A 110 -4.97 -2.76 -13.23
N ALA A 111 -5.44 -3.28 -14.36
CA ALA A 111 -6.43 -2.58 -15.18
C ALA A 111 -7.71 -2.22 -14.40
N SER A 112 -8.17 -3.13 -13.52
CA SER A 112 -9.40 -2.91 -12.77
C SER A 112 -9.28 -1.80 -11.72
N VAL A 113 -8.15 -1.73 -11.01
CA VAL A 113 -7.88 -0.69 -10.02
C VAL A 113 -7.65 0.65 -10.72
N LEU A 114 -6.93 0.66 -11.85
CA LEU A 114 -6.74 1.87 -12.64
C LEU A 114 -8.08 2.45 -13.13
N ASP A 115 -8.93 1.60 -13.70
CA ASP A 115 -10.24 2.03 -14.21
C ASP A 115 -11.17 2.50 -13.08
N ALA A 116 -11.09 1.86 -11.91
CA ALA A 116 -11.84 2.31 -10.73
C ALA A 116 -11.38 3.71 -10.27
N LEU A 117 -10.07 3.98 -10.24
CA LEU A 117 -9.54 5.31 -9.89
C LEU A 117 -9.94 6.36 -10.93
N LYS A 118 -9.81 6.04 -12.23
CA LYS A 118 -10.27 6.94 -13.31
C LYS A 118 -11.76 7.25 -13.22
N THR A 119 -12.57 6.24 -12.90
CA THR A 119 -14.02 6.40 -12.74
C THR A 119 -14.36 7.27 -11.53
N ALA A 120 -13.68 7.08 -10.40
CA ALA A 120 -13.86 7.91 -9.21
C ALA A 120 -13.49 9.38 -9.51
N ALA A 121 -12.33 9.61 -10.13
CA ALA A 121 -11.89 10.95 -10.53
C ALA A 121 -12.89 11.62 -11.50
N ALA A 122 -13.35 10.89 -12.52
CA ALA A 122 -14.36 11.37 -13.46
C ALA A 122 -15.72 11.69 -12.78
N SER A 123 -16.00 11.05 -11.64
CA SER A 123 -17.21 11.30 -10.84
C SER A 123 -17.06 12.48 -9.86
N GLY A 124 -15.92 13.17 -9.87
CA GLY A 124 -15.63 14.32 -9.01
C GLY A 124 -14.97 13.97 -7.67
N VAL A 125 -14.58 12.71 -7.45
CA VAL A 125 -13.80 12.34 -6.27
C VAL A 125 -12.37 12.83 -6.44
N GLU A 126 -11.86 13.60 -5.48
CA GLU A 126 -10.48 14.06 -5.49
C GLU A 126 -9.52 12.88 -5.26
N ILE A 127 -8.48 12.75 -6.08
CA ILE A 127 -7.46 11.72 -5.89
C ILE A 127 -6.11 12.39 -5.67
N GLU A 128 -5.45 12.04 -4.56
CA GLU A 128 -4.09 12.46 -4.23
C GLU A 128 -3.18 11.22 -4.16
N LEU A 129 -2.22 11.13 -5.08
CA LEU A 129 -1.23 10.05 -5.12
C LEU A 129 0.13 10.59 -4.72
N MET A 130 0.76 9.99 -3.71
CA MET A 130 2.12 10.28 -3.30
C MET A 130 3.07 9.14 -3.67
N ILE A 131 4.12 9.47 -4.42
CA ILE A 131 5.15 8.55 -4.92
C ILE A 131 6.56 9.08 -4.59
N PRO A 132 7.60 8.23 -4.67
CA PRO A 132 8.97 8.66 -4.40
C PRO A 132 9.45 9.75 -5.36
N GLY A 133 10.08 10.81 -4.84
CA GLY A 133 10.83 11.78 -5.63
C GLY A 133 12.27 11.31 -5.91
N ILE A 134 12.82 10.43 -5.06
CA ILE A 134 14.09 9.74 -5.33
C ILE A 134 13.81 8.41 -6.03
N LYS A 135 14.56 8.16 -7.11
CA LYS A 135 14.45 6.94 -7.93
C LYS A 135 14.49 5.66 -7.10
N ALA A 136 13.48 4.83 -7.27
CA ALA A 136 13.37 3.56 -6.60
C ALA A 136 14.17 2.48 -7.32
N SER A 137 13.93 2.38 -8.62
CA SER A 137 14.55 1.42 -9.52
C SER A 137 14.44 1.89 -10.97
N PHE A 138 15.45 1.62 -11.79
CA PHE A 138 15.50 2.07 -13.19
C PHE A 138 14.35 1.53 -14.05
N PHE A 139 13.72 0.41 -13.66
CA PHE A 139 12.62 -0.20 -14.39
C PHE A 139 11.24 0.10 -13.79
N LEU A 140 11.15 0.42 -12.48
CA LEU A 140 9.86 0.71 -11.82
C LEU A 140 9.46 2.17 -11.99
N ASP A 141 10.42 3.10 -11.95
CA ASP A 141 10.13 4.53 -12.00
C ASP A 141 9.44 4.96 -13.32
N PRO A 142 9.87 4.48 -14.52
CA PRO A 142 9.18 4.82 -15.78
C PRO A 142 7.74 4.32 -15.80
N VAL A 143 7.51 3.10 -15.33
CA VAL A 143 6.17 2.48 -15.31
C VAL A 143 5.26 3.20 -14.30
N THR A 144 5.78 3.51 -13.11
CA THR A 144 5.07 4.32 -12.11
C THR A 144 4.67 5.69 -12.66
N THR A 145 5.59 6.36 -13.37
CA THR A 145 5.32 7.65 -14.00
C THR A 145 4.25 7.56 -15.08
N TYR A 146 4.26 6.49 -15.88
CA TYR A 146 3.25 6.23 -16.89
C TYR A 146 1.85 6.11 -16.29
N TYR A 147 1.66 5.25 -15.28
CA TYR A 147 0.35 5.05 -14.64
C TYR A 147 -0.10 6.26 -13.83
N ALA A 148 0.82 6.99 -13.19
CA ALA A 148 0.49 8.26 -12.55
C ALA A 148 -0.10 9.25 -13.58
N GLY A 149 0.54 9.40 -14.74
CA GLY A 149 0.02 10.24 -15.82
C GLY A 149 -1.37 9.83 -16.32
N GLN A 150 -1.71 8.54 -16.28
CA GLN A 150 -3.03 8.02 -16.67
C GLN A 150 -4.15 8.48 -15.74
N ILE A 151 -3.89 8.66 -14.44
CA ILE A 151 -4.90 9.20 -13.51
C ILE A 151 -4.89 10.73 -13.46
N MET A 152 -3.73 11.36 -13.71
CA MET A 152 -3.60 12.81 -13.81
C MET A 152 -4.42 13.38 -14.97
N GLU A 153 -4.52 12.65 -16.08
CA GLU A 153 -5.41 12.98 -17.20
C GLU A 153 -6.88 13.15 -16.76
N PHE A 154 -7.29 12.49 -15.68
CA PHE A 154 -8.62 12.56 -15.08
C PHE A 154 -8.71 13.53 -13.89
N GLY A 155 -7.67 14.33 -13.64
CA GLY A 155 -7.64 15.35 -12.58
C GLY A 155 -7.06 14.89 -11.24
N ALA A 156 -6.46 13.69 -11.17
CA ALA A 156 -5.73 13.27 -9.98
C ALA A 156 -4.48 14.15 -9.76
N ARG A 157 -4.22 14.52 -8.50
CA ARG A 157 -3.02 15.25 -8.07
C ARG A 157 -1.94 14.26 -7.67
N VAL A 158 -0.73 14.47 -8.17
CA VAL A 158 0.41 13.57 -7.89
C VAL A 158 1.50 14.37 -7.18
N TYR A 159 2.01 13.80 -6.09
CA TYR A 159 3.04 14.40 -5.24
C TYR A 159 4.29 13.52 -5.23
N LYS A 160 5.44 14.12 -5.53
CA LYS A 160 6.75 13.48 -5.40
C LYS A 160 7.37 13.84 -4.06
N TYR A 161 7.46 12.87 -3.16
CA TYR A 161 8.07 13.07 -1.83
C TYR A 161 9.58 13.33 -1.96
N ARG A 162 10.11 14.35 -1.27
CA ARG A 162 11.55 14.70 -1.25
C ARG A 162 12.36 13.70 -0.43
N GLY A 163 12.38 12.45 -0.90
CA GLY A 163 12.93 11.30 -0.22
C GLY A 163 12.43 10.01 -0.87
N TYR A 164 12.47 8.94 -0.11
CA TYR A 164 11.92 7.65 -0.50
C TYR A 164 10.70 7.31 0.36
N ILE A 165 9.51 7.60 -0.16
CA ILE A 165 8.25 7.17 0.45
C ILE A 165 8.06 5.67 0.18
N HIS A 166 7.97 4.90 1.25
CA HIS A 166 7.76 3.46 1.23
C HIS A 166 6.49 3.05 1.98
N ALA A 167 5.71 4.02 2.47
CA ALA A 167 4.37 3.75 2.98
C ALA A 167 3.51 3.09 1.90
N LYS A 168 2.66 2.15 2.33
CA LYS A 168 1.63 1.53 1.48
C LYS A 168 0.28 1.70 2.14
N THR A 169 -0.39 2.77 1.75
CA THR A 169 -1.57 3.22 2.45
C THR A 169 -2.59 3.77 1.47
N MET A 170 -3.86 3.68 1.87
CA MET A 170 -4.95 4.33 1.19
C MET A 170 -5.95 4.84 2.21
N THR A 171 -6.34 6.11 2.12
CA THR A 171 -7.52 6.62 2.82
C THR A 171 -8.63 6.89 1.83
N VAL A 172 -9.86 6.67 2.28
CA VAL A 172 -11.07 7.01 1.56
C VAL A 172 -11.91 7.89 2.45
N ASP A 173 -12.20 9.08 1.94
CA ASP A 173 -12.84 10.18 2.65
C ASP A 173 -12.12 10.42 3.99
N ASN A 174 -12.88 10.62 5.06
CA ASN A 174 -12.34 10.65 6.43
C ASN A 174 -12.86 9.43 7.22
N GLU A 175 -13.20 8.35 6.52
CA GLU A 175 -13.93 7.21 7.09
C GLU A 175 -13.09 5.93 7.14
N LEU A 176 -12.25 5.70 6.11
CA LEU A 176 -11.47 4.46 5.98
C LEU A 176 -9.98 4.75 5.87
N CYS A 177 -9.18 3.94 6.54
CA CYS A 177 -7.73 3.89 6.36
C CYS A 177 -7.25 2.45 6.18
N CYS A 178 -6.59 2.17 5.07
CA CYS A 178 -5.86 0.94 4.81
C CYS A 178 -4.37 1.19 5.03
N ILE A 179 -3.73 0.38 5.88
CA ILE A 179 -2.28 0.41 6.12
C ILE A 179 -1.76 -1.02 6.11
N GLY A 180 -0.73 -1.30 5.31
CA GLY A 180 -0.21 -2.66 5.18
C GLY A 180 1.10 -2.76 4.42
N SER A 181 1.40 -3.97 3.97
CA SER A 181 2.56 -4.26 3.13
C SER A 181 2.29 -4.12 1.63
N VAL A 182 1.01 -4.14 1.23
CA VAL A 182 0.54 -4.18 -0.17
C VAL A 182 0.97 -2.94 -0.96
N ASN A 183 1.94 -3.07 -1.86
CA ASN A 183 2.19 -1.99 -2.81
C ASN A 183 1.02 -1.87 -3.81
N MET A 184 0.84 -0.70 -4.41
CA MET A 184 -0.14 -0.53 -5.49
C MET A 184 0.42 -1.05 -6.83
N ASP A 185 0.88 -2.30 -6.87
CA ASP A 185 1.39 -2.99 -8.05
C ASP A 185 0.70 -4.35 -8.29
N MET A 186 0.81 -4.87 -9.52
CA MET A 186 0.11 -6.08 -9.94
C MET A 186 0.50 -7.29 -9.08
N ARG A 187 1.77 -7.39 -8.69
CA ARG A 187 2.27 -8.47 -7.84
C ARG A 187 1.68 -8.47 -6.44
N SER A 188 1.73 -7.34 -5.74
CA SER A 188 1.18 -7.23 -4.37
C SER A 188 -0.34 -7.43 -4.36
N LEU A 189 -1.02 -7.07 -5.45
CA LEU A 189 -2.46 -7.22 -5.57
C LEU A 189 -2.92 -8.67 -5.87
N MET A 190 -2.06 -9.52 -6.43
CA MET A 190 -2.48 -10.83 -6.97
C MET A 190 -1.63 -12.03 -6.54
N VAL A 191 -0.35 -11.85 -6.22
CA VAL A 191 0.62 -12.96 -6.13
C VAL A 191 1.38 -12.97 -4.80
N ASP A 192 1.93 -11.83 -4.38
CA ASP A 192 2.78 -11.80 -3.20
C ASP A 192 1.94 -12.03 -1.92
N ASP A 193 2.55 -12.66 -0.91
CA ASP A 193 1.93 -12.83 0.40
C ASP A 193 1.91 -11.49 1.13
N GLU A 194 0.71 -10.98 1.38
CA GLU A 194 0.48 -9.59 1.76
C GLU A 194 -0.54 -9.47 2.88
N ILE A 195 -0.37 -8.47 3.75
CA ILE A 195 -1.35 -8.15 4.79
C ILE A 195 -1.61 -6.65 4.88
N CYS A 196 -2.87 -6.29 5.01
CA CYS A 196 -3.27 -4.92 5.33
C CYS A 196 -4.35 -4.89 6.41
N GLY A 197 -4.25 -3.90 7.30
CA GLY A 197 -5.28 -3.55 8.26
C GLY A 197 -6.16 -2.45 7.68
N ILE A 198 -7.48 -2.63 7.78
CA ILE A 198 -8.47 -1.60 7.44
C ILE A 198 -9.08 -1.10 8.74
N PHE A 199 -9.04 0.21 8.92
CA PHE A 199 -9.52 0.92 10.11
C PHE A 199 -10.70 1.79 9.72
N TYR A 200 -11.75 1.74 10.54
CA TYR A 200 -13.03 2.41 10.29
C TYR A 200 -13.28 3.50 11.32
N GLU A 201 -13.55 4.72 10.83
CA GLU A 201 -14.11 5.87 11.57
C GLU A 201 -13.61 5.98 13.02
N ASN A 202 -12.29 5.91 13.20
CA ASN A 202 -11.67 5.99 14.51
C ASN A 202 -10.45 6.90 14.47
N SER A 203 -9.91 7.21 15.64
CA SER A 203 -8.82 8.19 15.80
C SER A 203 -7.58 7.90 14.95
N LEU A 204 -7.34 6.64 14.57
CA LEU A 204 -6.22 6.27 13.70
C LEU A 204 -6.41 6.80 12.27
N VAL A 205 -7.65 6.86 11.77
CA VAL A 205 -7.96 7.41 10.45
C VAL A 205 -7.62 8.90 10.41
N ASP A 206 -8.07 9.66 11.42
CA ASP A 206 -7.80 11.09 11.55
C ASP A 206 -6.30 11.37 11.74
N GLU A 207 -5.64 10.59 12.60
CA GLU A 207 -4.19 10.70 12.82
C GLU A 207 -3.41 10.45 11.52
N TYR A 208 -3.79 9.41 10.78
CA TYR A 208 -3.12 9.08 9.54
C TYR A 208 -3.36 10.13 8.44
N ILE A 209 -4.57 10.70 8.35
CA ILE A 209 -4.83 11.84 7.44
C ILE A 209 -3.92 13.01 7.81
N GLY A 210 -3.79 13.36 9.10
CA GLY A 210 -2.84 14.37 9.54
C GLY A 210 -1.38 14.07 9.16
N ILE A 211 -0.98 12.80 9.24
CA ILE A 211 0.33 12.34 8.78
C ILE A 211 0.50 12.55 7.26
N PHE A 212 -0.50 12.21 6.45
CA PHE A 212 -0.45 12.40 5.01
C PHE A 212 -0.32 13.88 4.63
N GLU A 213 -1.11 14.75 5.24
CA GLU A 213 -1.05 16.20 5.01
C GLU A 213 0.31 16.78 5.42
N ASN A 214 0.92 16.27 6.50
CA ASN A 214 2.28 16.63 6.89
C ASN A 214 3.33 16.14 5.87
N ASP A 215 3.16 14.93 5.32
CA ASP A 215 4.06 14.41 4.30
C ASP A 215 3.99 15.26 3.00
N ILE A 216 2.82 15.80 2.63
CA ILE A 216 2.66 16.73 1.50
C ILE A 216 3.57 17.95 1.64
N MET A 217 3.80 18.46 2.85
CA MET A 217 4.69 19.61 3.08
C MET A 217 6.16 19.32 2.67
N SER A 218 6.50 18.04 2.56
CA SER A 218 7.81 17.57 2.08
C SER A 218 7.77 17.05 0.63
N CYS A 219 6.71 17.36 -0.11
CA CYS A 219 6.55 16.97 -1.51
C CYS A 219 6.74 18.14 -2.48
N GLU A 220 6.96 17.78 -3.74
CA GLU A 220 6.76 18.63 -4.89
C GLU A 220 5.58 18.08 -5.69
N GLU A 221 4.65 18.96 -6.07
CA GLU A 221 3.55 18.56 -6.95
C GLU A 221 4.12 18.25 -8.34
N TYR A 222 3.77 17.09 -8.87
CA TYR A 222 4.11 16.68 -10.23
C TYR A 222 2.94 17.06 -11.13
N LEU A 223 3.13 18.06 -11.99
CA LEU A 223 2.06 18.61 -12.81
C LEU A 223 1.86 17.78 -14.08
N TYR A 224 0.61 17.73 -14.56
CA TYR A 224 0.28 16.98 -15.78
C TYR A 224 1.02 17.51 -17.01
N GLU A 225 1.29 18.82 -17.06
CA GLU A 225 2.11 19.44 -18.10
C GLU A 225 3.54 18.91 -18.10
N GLU A 226 4.14 18.66 -16.93
CA GLU A 226 5.47 18.05 -16.82
C GLU A 226 5.45 16.61 -17.35
N PHE A 227 4.38 15.86 -17.07
CA PHE A 227 4.19 14.52 -17.63
C PHE A 227 4.11 14.57 -19.16
N LEU A 228 3.32 15.48 -19.75
CA LEU A 228 3.20 15.58 -21.21
C LEU A 228 4.54 15.96 -21.88
N ASN A 229 5.29 16.86 -21.23
CA ASN A 229 6.57 17.40 -21.71
C ASN A 229 7.80 16.55 -21.32
N ARG A 230 7.60 15.38 -20.73
CA ARG A 230 8.69 14.46 -20.36
C ARG A 230 9.57 14.10 -21.56
N ARG A 231 10.86 13.85 -21.29
CA ARG A 231 11.87 13.67 -22.35
C ARG A 231 11.58 12.44 -23.20
N ARG A 232 11.97 12.46 -24.48
CA ARG A 232 11.82 11.29 -25.38
C ARG A 232 12.44 10.01 -24.81
N LYS A 233 13.57 10.13 -24.11
CA LYS A 233 14.21 8.99 -23.42
C LYS A 233 13.28 8.34 -22.39
N GLU A 234 12.53 9.13 -21.63
CA GLU A 234 11.59 8.65 -20.61
C GLU A 234 10.43 7.90 -21.28
N LYS A 235 9.86 8.48 -22.34
CA LYS A 235 8.81 7.82 -23.16
C LYS A 235 9.28 6.49 -23.75
N ILE A 236 10.53 6.42 -24.24
CA ILE A 236 11.10 5.17 -24.77
C ILE A 236 11.27 4.14 -23.64
N THR A 237 11.77 4.54 -22.47
CA THR A 237 11.92 3.62 -21.34
C THR A 237 10.58 3.09 -20.83
N GLU A 238 9.53 3.90 -20.84
CA GLU A 238 8.15 3.45 -20.55
C GLU A 238 7.74 2.34 -21.53
N CYS A 239 7.85 2.57 -22.83
CA CYS A 239 7.49 1.57 -23.84
C CYS A 239 8.26 0.25 -23.71
N ILE A 240 9.52 0.31 -23.25
CA ILE A 240 10.34 -0.89 -23.02
C ILE A 240 9.82 -1.67 -21.80
N PHE A 241 9.45 -1.00 -20.71
CA PHE A 241 9.14 -1.67 -19.45
C PHE A 241 7.65 -2.00 -19.26
N LEU A 242 6.73 -1.32 -19.96
CA LEU A 242 5.28 -1.58 -19.86
C LEU A 242 4.88 -3.05 -20.11
N PRO A 243 5.44 -3.78 -21.10
CA PRO A 243 5.11 -5.19 -21.29
C PRO A 243 5.48 -6.10 -20.10
N PHE A 244 6.36 -5.64 -19.21
CA PHE A 244 6.81 -6.37 -18.04
C PHE A 244 6.01 -6.03 -16.77
N THR A 245 4.98 -5.18 -16.88
CA THR A 245 4.10 -4.81 -15.75
C THR A 245 3.54 -5.99 -14.96
N PRO A 246 3.15 -7.15 -15.56
CA PRO A 246 2.66 -8.28 -14.77
C PRO A 246 3.73 -8.94 -13.88
N LEU A 247 5.01 -8.64 -14.10
CA LEU A 247 6.14 -9.13 -13.29
C LEU A 247 6.58 -8.11 -12.23
N MET A 248 5.93 -6.93 -12.18
CA MET A 248 6.25 -5.82 -11.29
C MET A 248 5.26 -5.71 -10.15
#